data_AF-A0A8S1BF60-F1
#
_entry.id   AF-A0A8S1BF60-F1
#
_cell.length_a   1.000
_cell.length_b   1.000
_cell.length_c   1.000
_cell.angle_alpha   90.00
_cell.angle_beta   90.00
_cell.angle_gamma   90.00
#
_symmetry.space_group_name_H-M   'P 1'
#
loop_
_entity.id
_entity.type
_entity.pdbx_description
1 polymer ?
#
loop_
_entity_poly.entity_id
_entity_poly.type
_entity_poly.pdbx_seq_one_letter_code
_entity_poly.pdbx_strand_id
1 'polypeptide(L)'
;MISHKFLLFVTLAFCLETLSVYADIDAMTAAINQMSQECGKELGIDPEKVKEFKWDVDYEPCFLNCFYTKYGMLNKGIFDKEKAMDYAKLYVTDETVLAQIKEKNEDCTKVNDIDIGDGDTSCKRAALLYKCISSHEGVI
;
A
#
# COMPACT_ATOMS: atom_id res chain seq x y z
N MET A 1 -40.90 -10.71 20.08
CA MET A 1 -40.81 -9.62 19.09
C MET A 1 -39.41 -9.05 19.14
N ILE A 2 -38.58 -9.35 18.14
CA ILE A 2 -37.23 -8.80 18.04
C ILE A 2 -37.36 -7.34 17.57
N SER A 3 -36.81 -6.41 18.34
CA SER A 3 -36.90 -4.96 18.05
C SER A 3 -36.15 -4.63 16.77
N HIS A 4 -36.72 -3.80 15.90
CA HIS A 4 -36.08 -3.34 14.66
C HIS A 4 -34.73 -2.65 14.93
N LYS A 5 -34.60 -2.00 16.09
CA LYS A 5 -33.33 -1.41 16.56
C LYS A 5 -32.27 -2.47 16.89
N PHE A 6 -32.68 -3.65 17.36
CA PHE A 6 -31.79 -4.77 17.63
C PHE A 6 -31.30 -5.42 16.32
N LEU A 7 -32.16 -5.52 15.30
CA LEU A 7 -31.76 -5.99 13.98
C LEU A 7 -30.75 -5.05 13.29
N LEU A 8 -30.94 -3.73 13.43
CA LEU A 8 -30.02 -2.70 12.92
C LEU A 8 -28.66 -2.72 13.64
N PHE A 9 -28.65 -2.98 14.94
CA PHE A 9 -27.42 -3.06 15.73
C PHE A 9 -26.60 -4.32 15.40
N VAL A 10 -27.27 -5.46 15.17
CA VAL A 10 -26.62 -6.72 14.77
C VAL A 10 -26.05 -6.63 13.35
N THR A 11 -26.73 -5.97 12.43
CA THR A 11 -26.23 -5.77 11.05
C THR A 11 -25.04 -4.82 10.98
N LEU A 12 -25.01 -3.76 11.79
CA LEU A 12 -23.86 -2.85 11.91
C LEU A 12 -22.65 -3.53 12.57
N ALA A 13 -22.86 -4.36 13.60
CA ALA A 13 -21.80 -5.14 14.22
C ALA A 13 -21.21 -6.19 13.25
N PHE A 14 -22.07 -6.84 12.46
CA PHE A 14 -21.64 -7.80 11.44
C PHE A 14 -20.88 -7.13 10.28
N CYS A 15 -21.23 -5.89 9.90
CA CYS A 15 -20.48 -5.12 8.90
C CYS A 15 -19.05 -4.77 9.37
N LEU A 16 -18.86 -4.57 10.67
CA LEU A 16 -17.53 -4.31 11.25
C LEU A 16 -16.65 -5.57 11.24
N GLU A 17 -17.24 -6.74 11.46
CA GLU A 17 -16.55 -8.04 11.36
C GLU A 17 -16.25 -8.46 9.90
N THR A 18 -17.02 -7.97 8.91
CA THR A 18 -16.77 -8.29 7.51
C THR A 18 -15.57 -7.56 6.90
N LEU A 19 -15.14 -6.40 7.44
CA LEU A 19 -13.96 -5.70 6.91
C LEU A 19 -12.67 -6.54 7.04
N SER A 20 -12.53 -7.35 8.11
CA SER A 20 -11.44 -8.32 8.26
C SER A 20 -11.61 -9.61 7.45
N VAL A 21 -12.73 -9.81 6.75
CA VAL A 21 -12.95 -10.98 5.88
C VAL A 21 -12.39 -10.74 4.47
N TYR A 22 -12.25 -9.49 4.07
CA TYR A 22 -11.85 -9.09 2.71
C TYR A 22 -10.35 -8.95 2.52
N ALA A 23 -9.59 -8.82 3.60
CA ALA A 23 -8.14 -8.77 3.56
C ALA A 23 -7.51 -9.51 4.74
N ASP A 24 -6.46 -10.29 4.47
CA ASP A 24 -5.58 -10.84 5.52
C ASP A 24 -4.63 -9.74 6.03
N ILE A 25 -5.19 -8.87 6.88
CA ILE A 25 -4.51 -7.69 7.43
C ILE A 25 -3.28 -8.09 8.25
N ASP A 26 -3.34 -9.20 8.97
CA ASP A 26 -2.22 -9.68 9.80
C ASP A 26 -1.06 -10.14 8.91
N ALA A 27 -1.33 -10.94 7.87
CA ALA A 27 -0.30 -11.38 6.93
C ALA A 27 0.27 -10.20 6.12
N MET A 28 -0.58 -9.26 5.71
CA MET A 28 -0.15 -8.05 4.99
C MET A 28 0.76 -7.21 5.88
N THR A 29 0.36 -6.95 7.13
CA THR A 29 1.13 -6.19 8.13
C THR A 29 2.47 -6.87 8.42
N ALA A 30 2.50 -8.20 8.55
CA ALA A 30 3.74 -8.93 8.76
C ALA A 30 4.70 -8.79 7.56
N ALA A 31 4.20 -8.93 6.33
CA ALA A 31 5.01 -8.80 5.12
C ALA A 31 5.61 -7.39 4.98
N ILE A 32 4.78 -6.36 5.21
CA ILE A 32 5.18 -4.96 5.23
C ILE A 32 6.30 -4.72 6.24
N ASN A 33 6.14 -5.20 7.47
CA ASN A 33 7.14 -5.02 8.54
C ASN A 33 8.46 -5.69 8.19
N GLN A 34 8.41 -6.90 7.60
CA GLN A 34 9.61 -7.59 7.14
C GLN A 34 10.37 -6.76 6.11
N MET A 35 9.71 -6.27 5.06
CA MET A 35 10.37 -5.47 4.04
C MET A 35 10.85 -4.12 4.57
N SER A 36 10.11 -3.52 5.49
CA SER A 36 10.50 -2.26 6.13
C SER A 36 11.81 -2.41 6.90
N GLN A 37 11.99 -3.54 7.60
CA GLN A 37 13.25 -3.86 8.28
C GLN A 37 14.40 -4.14 7.29
N GLU A 38 14.14 -4.82 6.18
CA GLU A 38 15.16 -5.08 5.15
C GLU A 38 15.64 -3.77 4.52
N CYS A 39 14.72 -2.90 4.11
CA CYS A 39 15.06 -1.59 3.54
C CYS A 39 15.70 -0.65 4.56
N GLY A 40 15.27 -0.70 5.81
CA GLY A 40 15.91 0.05 6.89
C GLY A 40 17.39 -0.34 7.05
N LYS A 41 17.69 -1.64 7.03
CA LYS A 41 19.07 -2.15 7.10
C LYS A 41 19.91 -1.72 5.89
N GLU A 42 19.37 -1.83 4.68
CA GLU A 42 20.09 -1.46 3.45
C GLU A 42 20.43 0.02 3.39
N LEU A 43 19.55 0.87 3.92
CA LEU A 43 19.73 2.33 3.92
C LEU A 43 20.42 2.86 5.18
N GLY A 44 20.79 1.99 6.13
CA GLY A 44 21.39 2.39 7.40
C GLY A 44 20.45 3.21 8.30
N ILE A 45 19.14 3.03 8.16
CA ILE A 45 18.12 3.66 8.98
C ILE A 45 18.06 2.95 10.33
N ASP A 46 17.88 3.73 11.40
CA ASP A 46 17.67 3.22 12.75
C ASP A 46 16.49 2.21 12.77
N PRO A 47 16.70 0.97 13.22
CA PRO A 47 15.66 -0.05 13.33
C PRO A 47 14.42 0.40 14.10
N GLU A 48 14.58 1.30 15.09
CA GLU A 48 13.44 1.84 15.85
C GLU A 48 12.52 2.72 14.99
N LYS A 49 13.04 3.32 13.89
CA LYS A 49 12.25 4.12 12.94
C LYS A 49 11.44 3.29 11.95
N VAL A 50 11.73 1.99 11.82
CA VAL A 50 11.06 1.06 10.88
C VAL A 50 10.30 -0.06 11.61
N LYS A 51 10.19 0.04 12.94
CA LYS A 51 9.73 -1.03 13.83
C LYS A 51 8.21 -1.16 13.89
N GLU A 52 7.51 -0.05 13.72
CA GLU A 52 6.05 0.01 13.69
C GLU A 52 5.61 0.74 12.44
N PHE A 53 4.75 0.09 11.67
CA PHE A 53 4.13 0.62 10.48
C PHE A 53 3.15 1.75 10.83
N LYS A 54 3.69 2.93 11.08
CA LYS A 54 2.93 4.18 11.13
C LYS A 54 3.25 4.93 9.85
N TRP A 55 2.37 4.82 8.86
CA TRP A 55 2.40 5.63 7.63
C TRP A 55 2.17 7.11 7.95
N ASP A 56 3.14 7.76 8.55
CA ASP A 56 3.11 9.20 8.82
C ASP A 56 4.33 9.82 8.16
N VAL A 57 4.09 10.62 7.11
CA VAL A 57 5.01 10.67 5.97
C VAL A 57 5.56 12.06 5.70
N ASP A 58 6.72 12.29 6.28
CA ASP A 58 7.87 12.82 5.55
C ASP A 58 8.79 11.63 5.19
N TYR A 59 8.36 10.71 4.31
CA TYR A 59 9.15 9.52 3.97
C TYR A 59 10.35 9.90 3.12
N GLU A 60 11.48 9.31 3.50
CA GLU A 60 12.68 9.28 2.69
C GLU A 60 12.38 8.59 1.34
N PRO A 61 12.45 9.29 0.20
CA PRO A 61 12.07 8.74 -1.11
C PRO A 61 12.78 7.43 -1.48
N CYS A 62 14.01 7.23 -1.00
CA CYS A 62 14.77 6.02 -1.25
C CYS A 62 14.30 4.81 -0.43
N PHE A 63 13.68 5.03 0.72
CA PHE A 63 13.03 3.94 1.47
C PHE A 63 11.84 3.39 0.70
N LEU A 64 10.98 4.27 0.18
CA LEU A 64 9.86 3.89 -0.69
C LEU A 64 10.34 3.15 -1.94
N ASN A 65 11.41 3.63 -2.56
CA ASN A 65 11.99 2.95 -3.72
C ASN A 65 12.49 1.55 -3.38
N CYS A 66 13.22 1.38 -2.27
CA CYS A 66 13.65 0.06 -1.82
C CYS A 66 12.45 -0.85 -1.61
N PHE A 67 11.45 -0.38 -0.85
CA PHE A 67 10.26 -1.15 -0.50
C PHE A 67 9.52 -1.65 -1.75
N TYR A 68 9.18 -0.75 -2.68
CA TYR A 68 8.48 -1.15 -3.90
C TYR A 68 9.34 -2.01 -4.83
N THR A 69 10.66 -1.81 -4.86
CA THR A 69 11.59 -2.63 -5.66
C THR A 69 11.66 -4.07 -5.13
N LYS A 70 11.64 -4.27 -3.82
CA LYS A 70 11.64 -5.61 -3.19
C LYS A 70 10.41 -6.43 -3.57
N TYR A 71 9.26 -5.79 -3.73
CA TYR A 71 8.04 -6.41 -4.23
C TYR A 71 7.95 -6.46 -5.76
N GLY A 72 8.95 -5.93 -6.47
CA GLY A 72 8.96 -5.87 -7.93
C GLY A 72 7.96 -4.87 -8.54
N MET A 73 7.35 -4.00 -7.73
CA MET A 73 6.41 -2.96 -8.18
C MET A 73 7.13 -1.78 -8.83
N LEU A 74 8.40 -1.57 -8.48
CA LEU A 74 9.29 -0.63 -9.16
C LEU A 74 10.47 -1.37 -9.78
N ASN A 75 10.80 -1.03 -11.03
CA ASN A 75 12.04 -1.43 -11.68
C ASN A 75 12.72 -0.21 -12.29
N LYS A 76 13.90 0.16 -11.79
CA LYS A 76 14.60 1.39 -12.17
C LYS A 76 13.69 2.63 -12.10
N GLY A 77 12.84 2.66 -11.07
CA GLY A 77 11.84 3.70 -10.85
C GLY A 77 10.56 3.55 -11.66
N ILE A 78 10.48 2.69 -12.68
CA ILE A 78 9.26 2.50 -13.45
C ILE A 78 8.26 1.66 -12.65
N PHE A 79 7.05 2.19 -12.48
CA PHE A 79 5.94 1.53 -11.83
C PHE A 79 5.31 0.47 -12.72
N ASP A 80 5.26 -0.76 -12.19
CA ASP A 80 4.61 -1.92 -12.76
C ASP A 80 3.29 -2.17 -12.03
N LYS A 81 2.20 -1.67 -12.62
CA LYS A 81 0.85 -1.84 -12.09
C LYS A 81 0.39 -3.30 -12.01
N GLU A 82 0.89 -4.16 -12.89
CA GLU A 82 0.50 -5.58 -12.91
C GLU A 82 1.15 -6.31 -11.73
N LYS A 83 2.42 -6.01 -11.44
CA LYS A 83 3.09 -6.52 -10.22
C LYS A 83 2.45 -6.02 -8.93
N ALA A 84 2.02 -4.76 -8.91
CA ALA A 84 1.25 -4.23 -7.78
C ALA A 84 -0.09 -4.98 -7.60
N MET A 85 -0.79 -5.29 -8.69
CA MET A 85 -2.02 -6.08 -8.65
C MET A 85 -1.79 -7.54 -8.24
N ASP A 86 -0.71 -8.17 -8.69
CA ASP A 86 -0.33 -9.52 -8.27
C ASP A 86 -0.15 -9.59 -6.75
N TYR A 87 0.52 -8.59 -6.18
CA TYR A 87 0.72 -8.50 -4.74
C TYR A 87 -0.58 -8.22 -3.98
N ALA A 88 -1.43 -7.32 -4.47
CA ALA A 88 -2.72 -7.02 -3.83
C ALA A 88 -3.59 -8.27 -3.70
N LYS A 89 -3.63 -9.12 -4.74
CA LYS A 89 -4.39 -10.38 -4.74
C LYS A 89 -3.90 -11.44 -3.76
N LEU A 90 -2.69 -11.29 -3.21
CA LEU A 90 -2.20 -12.21 -2.17
C LEU A 90 -2.93 -11.99 -0.84
N TYR A 91 -3.41 -10.77 -0.59
CA TYR A 91 -3.97 -10.38 0.69
C TYR A 91 -5.43 -9.96 0.59
N VAL A 92 -5.88 -9.47 -0.56
CA VAL A 92 -7.25 -8.97 -0.79
C VAL A 92 -8.03 -9.95 -1.64
N THR A 93 -9.20 -10.38 -1.13
CA THR A 93 -10.11 -11.30 -1.83
C THR A 93 -11.38 -10.61 -2.34
N ASP A 94 -11.68 -9.40 -1.85
CA ASP A 94 -12.84 -8.63 -2.29
C ASP A 94 -12.63 -8.03 -3.69
N GLU A 95 -13.51 -8.39 -4.62
CA GLU A 95 -13.43 -7.96 -6.02
C GLU A 95 -13.67 -6.46 -6.19
N THR A 96 -14.45 -5.83 -5.30
CA THR A 96 -14.72 -4.38 -5.33
C THR A 96 -13.46 -3.63 -4.91
N VAL A 97 -12.81 -4.07 -3.83
CA VAL A 97 -11.53 -3.50 -3.36
C VAL A 97 -10.44 -3.71 -4.42
N LEU A 98 -10.36 -4.89 -5.02
CA LEU A 98 -9.42 -5.16 -6.11
C LEU A 98 -9.67 -4.28 -7.34
N ALA A 99 -10.92 -3.98 -7.67
CA ALA A 99 -11.26 -3.05 -8.76
C ALA A 99 -10.80 -1.62 -8.44
N GLN A 100 -10.97 -1.16 -7.21
CA GLN A 100 -10.49 0.16 -6.75
C GLN A 100 -8.97 0.25 -6.78
N ILE A 101 -8.27 -0.78 -6.29
CA ILE A 101 -6.80 -0.85 -6.36
C ILE A 101 -6.35 -0.81 -7.83
N LYS A 102 -7.04 -1.53 -8.72
CA LYS A 102 -6.74 -1.53 -10.15
C LYS A 102 -6.89 -0.15 -10.77
N GLU A 103 -8.02 0.52 -10.58
CA GLU A 103 -8.26 1.87 -11.10
C GLU A 103 -7.21 2.86 -10.62
N LYS A 104 -6.88 2.82 -9.33
CA LYS A 104 -5.85 3.63 -8.70
C LYS A 104 -4.45 3.36 -9.27
N ASN A 105 -4.09 2.09 -9.45
CA ASN A 105 -2.83 1.71 -10.07
C ASN A 105 -2.76 2.17 -11.53
N GLU A 106 -3.88 2.10 -12.27
CA GLU A 106 -3.97 2.61 -13.64
C GLU A 106 -3.75 4.13 -13.69
N ASP A 107 -4.43 4.91 -12.87
CA ASP A 107 -4.23 6.37 -12.79
C ASP A 107 -2.79 6.73 -12.40
N CYS A 108 -2.22 6.02 -11.43
CA CYS A 108 -0.88 6.30 -10.95
C CYS A 108 0.24 5.86 -11.89
N THR A 109 -0.05 5.16 -13.00
CA THR A 109 0.97 4.92 -14.05
C THR A 109 1.53 6.21 -14.65
N LYS A 110 0.78 7.32 -14.60
CA LYS A 110 1.23 8.64 -15.08
C LYS A 110 2.54 9.12 -14.44
N VAL A 111 2.91 8.61 -13.26
CA VAL A 111 4.20 8.96 -12.63
C VAL A 111 5.41 8.47 -13.42
N ASN A 112 5.23 7.48 -14.30
CA ASN A 112 6.28 6.96 -15.17
C ASN A 112 6.70 8.00 -16.23
N ASP A 113 5.76 8.81 -16.69
CA ASP A 113 5.98 9.82 -17.74
C ASP A 113 6.52 11.14 -17.18
N ILE A 114 6.58 11.29 -15.85
CA ILE A 114 7.13 12.50 -15.23
C ILE A 114 8.64 12.50 -15.39
N ASP A 115 9.15 13.52 -16.09
CA ASP A 115 10.57 13.86 -16.09
C ASP A 115 10.97 14.38 -14.72
N ILE A 116 11.98 13.74 -14.14
CA ILE A 116 12.45 13.95 -12.77
C ILE A 116 13.90 14.45 -12.74
N GLY A 117 14.42 14.83 -13.92
CA GLY A 117 15.75 15.39 -14.12
C GLY A 117 16.87 14.42 -13.73
N ASP A 118 18.07 14.97 -13.55
CA ASP A 118 19.24 14.19 -13.14
C ASP A 118 19.21 13.79 -11.65
N GLY A 119 19.91 12.71 -11.30
CA GLY A 119 20.09 12.21 -9.92
C GLY A 119 19.30 10.94 -9.61
N ASP A 120 18.90 10.74 -8.33
CA ASP A 120 18.18 9.55 -7.82
C ASP A 120 16.73 9.48 -8.30
N THR A 121 16.59 9.33 -9.62
CA THR A 121 15.33 9.27 -10.35
C THR A 121 14.37 8.21 -9.77
N SER A 122 14.88 7.03 -9.43
CA SER A 122 14.06 5.96 -8.85
C SER A 122 13.45 6.34 -7.49
N CYS A 123 14.23 6.99 -6.61
CA CYS A 123 13.74 7.46 -5.30
C CYS A 123 12.67 8.53 -5.46
N LYS A 124 12.92 9.55 -6.29
CA LYS A 124 11.93 10.62 -6.56
C LYS A 124 10.62 10.05 -7.11
N ARG A 125 10.69 9.10 -8.04
CA ARG A 125 9.48 8.48 -8.62
C ARG A 125 8.72 7.63 -7.61
N ALA A 126 9.40 6.95 -6.69
CA ALA A 126 8.73 6.23 -5.61
C ALA A 126 7.93 7.16 -4.69
N ALA A 127 8.46 8.35 -4.37
CA ALA A 127 7.72 9.35 -3.62
C ALA A 127 6.50 9.90 -4.39
N LEU A 128 6.64 10.12 -5.70
CA LEU A 128 5.50 10.52 -6.56
C LEU A 128 4.43 9.43 -6.64
N LEU A 129 4.84 8.17 -6.74
CA LEU A 129 3.93 7.02 -6.72
C LEU A 129 3.17 6.96 -5.38
N TYR A 130 3.88 7.05 -4.26
CA TYR A 130 3.25 7.09 -2.93
C TYR A 130 2.25 8.24 -2.83
N LYS A 131 2.64 9.46 -3.22
CA LYS A 131 1.74 10.61 -3.21
C LYS A 131 0.51 10.40 -4.08
N CYS A 132 0.68 9.83 -5.27
CA CYS A 132 -0.45 9.52 -6.15
C CYS A 132 -1.39 8.54 -5.46
N ILE A 133 -0.87 7.40 -4.99
CA ILE A 133 -1.65 6.38 -4.29
C ILE A 133 -2.34 6.99 -3.07
N SER A 134 -1.65 7.69 -2.18
CA SER A 134 -2.26 8.26 -0.97
C SER A 134 -3.28 9.37 -1.24
N SER A 135 -3.27 10.01 -2.42
CA SER A 135 -4.27 11.00 -2.81
C SER A 135 -5.62 10.40 -3.23
N HIS A 136 -5.65 9.10 -3.52
CA HIS A 136 -6.90 8.34 -3.70
C HIS A 136 -7.36 7.87 -2.31
N GLU A 137 -8.26 8.63 -1.67
CA GLU A 137 -8.86 8.32 -0.37
C GLU A 137 -9.58 6.95 -0.38
N GLY A 138 -9.51 6.21 0.74
CA GLY A 138 -10.50 5.17 1.06
C GLY A 138 -10.28 3.74 0.51
N VAL A 139 -9.05 3.27 0.33
CA VAL A 139 -8.78 1.89 -0.15
C VAL A 139 -8.38 0.91 0.98
N ILE A 140 -8.21 1.40 2.21
CA ILE A 140 -8.00 0.57 3.41
C ILE A 140 -8.48 1.32 4.64
#